data_AF-A0A975R5L2-F1
#
_entry.id   AF-A0A975R5L2-F1
#
_cell.length_a   1.000
_cell.length_b   1.000
_cell.length_c   1.000
_cell.angle_alpha   90.00
_cell.angle_beta   90.00
_cell.angle_gamma   90.00
#
_symmetry.space_group_name_H-M   'P 1'
#
loop_
_entity.id
_entity.type
_entity.pdbx_description
1 polymer ?
#
loop_
_entity_poly.entity_id
_entity_poly.type
_entity_poly.pdbx_seq_one_letter_code
_entity_poly.pdbx_strand_id
1 'polypeptide(L)' 'MDVVDALYRLGGVASHRALIAATSRGHVRAAAEAGRIDRLGRGIYALPGRDDVFAHAARLHGVASAASAATALGWPT' A
#
# COMPACT_ATOMS: atom_id res chain seq x y z
N MET A 1 -5.79 9.47 -14.46
CA MET A 1 -6.22 8.22 -13.81
C MET A 1 -6.40 8.48 -12.32
N ASP A 2 -7.48 7.98 -11.72
CA ASP A 2 -7.68 8.05 -10.27
C ASP A 2 -6.75 7.08 -9.52
N VAL A 3 -6.40 7.40 -8.29
CA VAL A 3 -5.43 6.63 -7.48
C VAL A 3 -6.01 5.29 -7.02
N VAL A 4 -7.32 5.23 -6.75
CA VAL A 4 -8.02 4.00 -6.39
C VAL A 4 -8.01 3.04 -7.58
N ASP A 5 -8.31 3.55 -8.78
CA ASP A 5 -8.23 2.76 -10.03
C ASP A 5 -6.81 2.25 -10.29
N ALA A 6 -5.80 3.09 -10.07
CA ALA A 6 -4.41 2.70 -10.21
C ALA A 6 -4.03 1.58 -9.23
N LEU A 7 -4.46 1.68 -7.97
CA LEU A 7 -4.25 0.61 -6.99
C LEU A 7 -4.97 -0.67 -7.40
N TYR A 8 -6.22 -0.62 -7.84
CA TYR A 8 -6.93 -1.80 -8.33
C TYR A 8 -6.17 -2.50 -9.47
N ARG A 9 -5.69 -1.74 -10.46
CA ARG A 9 -4.90 -2.29 -11.58
C ARG A 9 -3.56 -2.86 -11.14
N LEU A 10 -2.97 -2.34 -10.06
CA LEU A 10 -1.71 -2.79 -9.49
C LEU A 10 -1.88 -3.94 -8.48
N GLY A 11 -3.09 -4.46 -8.27
CA GLY A 11 -3.36 -5.58 -7.37
C GLY A 11 -3.67 -5.18 -5.93
N GLY A 12 -4.08 -3.92 -5.69
CA GLY A 12 -4.55 -3.42 -4.40
C GLY A 12 -3.46 -2.89 -3.47
N VAL A 13 -2.18 -3.14 -3.76
CA VAL A 13 -1.00 -2.56 -3.06
C VAL A 13 -0.08 -1.93 -4.09
N ALA A 14 0.48 -0.77 -3.79
CA ALA A 14 1.53 -0.21 -4.62
C ALA A 14 2.51 0.68 -3.85
N SER A 15 3.73 0.77 -4.37
CA SER A 15 4.69 1.77 -3.91
C SER A 15 4.32 3.17 -4.40
N HIS A 16 4.79 4.18 -3.68
CA HIS A 16 4.65 5.58 -4.06
C HIS A 16 5.16 5.87 -5.47
N ARG A 17 6.28 5.24 -5.88
CA ARG A 17 6.82 5.38 -7.25
C ARG A 17 5.89 4.79 -8.30
N ALA A 18 5.33 3.60 -8.05
CA ALA A 18 4.39 2.95 -8.97
C ALA A 18 3.10 3.77 -9.11
N LEU A 19 2.59 4.31 -8.01
CA LEU A 19 1.40 5.16 -8.04
C LEU A 19 1.64 6.48 -8.76
N ILE A 20 2.78 7.13 -8.54
CA ILE A 20 3.12 8.36 -9.27
C ILE A 20 3.28 8.08 -10.76
N ALA A 21 3.89 6.94 -11.13
CA ALA A 21 4.03 6.57 -12.54
C ALA A 21 2.68 6.36 -13.24
N ALA A 22 1.67 5.86 -12.51
CA ALA A 22 0.31 5.67 -13.03
C ALA A 22 -0.59 6.92 -12.87
N THR A 23 -0.24 7.84 -11.97
CA THR A 23 -1.05 9.01 -11.60
C THR A 23 -0.20 10.27 -11.43
N SER A 24 -0.27 10.95 -10.28
CA SER A 24 0.53 12.12 -9.94
C SER A 24 0.74 12.20 -8.43
N ARG A 25 1.80 12.88 -8.00
CA ARG A 25 2.10 13.07 -6.57
C ARG A 25 0.98 13.80 -5.82
N GLY A 26 0.35 14.79 -6.47
CA GLY A 26 -0.77 15.54 -5.91
C GLY A 26 -2.00 14.66 -5.69
N HIS A 27 -2.32 13.79 -6.65
CA HIS A 27 -3.44 12.86 -6.49
C HIS A 27 -3.21 11.83 -5.39
N VAL A 28 -2.01 11.26 -5.29
CA VAL A 28 -1.68 10.31 -4.21
C VAL A 28 -1.82 10.96 -2.85
N ARG A 29 -1.31 12.20 -2.68
CA ARG A 29 -1.44 12.95 -1.45
C ARG A 29 -2.91 13.23 -1.11
N ALA A 30 -3.68 13.77 -2.06
CA ALA A 30 -5.08 14.09 -1.84
C ALA A 30 -5.93 12.84 -1.53
N ALA A 31 -5.62 11.69 -2.16
CA ALA A 31 -6.30 10.44 -1.89
C ALA A 31 -5.99 9.91 -0.48
N ALA A 32 -4.74 10.01 -0.04
CA ALA A 32 -4.34 9.62 1.31
C ALA A 32 -4.95 10.56 2.38
N GLU A 33 -4.92 11.87 2.16
CA GLU A 33 -5.54 12.86 3.07
C GLU A 33 -7.07 12.69 3.14
N ALA A 34 -7.71 12.30 2.04
CA ALA A 34 -9.14 12.01 1.99
C ALA A 34 -9.52 10.61 2.50
N GLY A 35 -8.56 9.78 2.95
CA GLY A 35 -8.82 8.42 3.42
C GLY A 35 -9.31 7.45 2.34
N ARG A 36 -9.08 7.76 1.05
CA ARG A 36 -9.45 6.88 -0.07
C ARG A 36 -8.44 5.76 -0.29
N ILE A 37 -7.25 5.88 0.29
CA ILE A 37 -6.17 4.89 0.29
C ILE A 37 -5.50 4.89 1.65
N ASP A 38 -5.04 3.72 2.07
CA ASP A 38 -4.33 3.55 3.33
C ASP A 38 -2.83 3.55 3.11
N ARG A 39 -2.09 4.15 4.04
CA ARG A 39 -0.62 4.10 4.05
C ARG A 39 -0.16 2.98 4.98
N LEU A 40 0.25 1.85 4.42
CA LEU A 40 0.70 0.69 5.18
C LEU A 40 2.11 0.85 5.77
N GLY A 41 2.92 1.76 5.24
CA GLY A 41 4.30 1.95 5.68
C GLY A 41 5.06 3.03 4.92
N ARG A 42 6.39 2.97 4.94
CA ARG A 42 7.22 3.99 4.28
C ARG A 42 7.12 3.88 2.76
N GLY A 43 6.19 4.67 2.19
CA GLY A 43 5.97 4.78 0.75
C GLY A 43 5.17 3.63 0.16
N ILE A 44 4.43 2.87 0.97
CA ILE A 44 3.54 1.80 0.55
C ILE A 44 2.09 2.22 0.82
N TYR A 45 1.24 2.05 -0.18
CA TYR A 45 -0.17 2.41 -0.14
C TYR A 45 -1.04 1.24 -0.57
N ALA A 46 -2.25 1.17 -0.02
CA ALA A 46 -3.22 0.13 -0.25
C ALA A 46 -4.65 0.67 -0.36
N LEU A 47 -5.57 -0.15 -0.87
CA LEU A 47 -7.00 0.13 -0.80
C LEU A 47 -7.51 -0.03 0.64
N PRO A 48 -8.44 0.83 1.09
CA PRO A 48 -8.97 0.74 2.44
C PRO A 48 -9.82 -0.51 2.65
N GLY A 49 -9.73 -1.09 3.85
CA GLY A 49 -10.59 -2.21 4.28
C GLY A 49 -10.30 -3.55 3.60
N ARG A 50 -9.13 -3.70 2.98
CA ARG A 50 -8.69 -4.98 2.40
C ARG A 50 -7.65 -5.66 3.28
N ASP A 51 -8.12 -6.50 4.20
CA ASP A 51 -7.25 -7.33 5.03
C ASP A 51 -6.49 -8.39 4.19
N ASP A 52 -7.05 -8.80 3.04
CA ASP A 52 -6.45 -9.69 2.04
C ASP A 52 -5.23 -9.07 1.32
N VAL A 53 -5.15 -7.74 1.28
CA VAL A 53 -4.09 -6.98 0.61
C VAL A 53 -2.79 -6.99 1.42
N PHE A 54 -2.84 -7.17 2.74
CA PHE A 54 -1.63 -7.41 3.56
C PHE A 54 -0.93 -8.72 3.19
N ALA A 55 -1.66 -9.77 2.83
CA ALA A 55 -1.08 -11.04 2.39
C ALA A 55 -0.37 -10.90 1.04
N HIS A 56 -0.91 -10.08 0.12
CA HIS A 56 -0.27 -9.79 -1.16
C HIS A 56 0.94 -8.86 -1.00
N ALA A 57 0.83 -7.84 -0.13
CA ALA A 57 1.94 -6.98 0.25
C ALA A 57 3.07 -7.80 0.90
N ALA A 58 2.76 -8.74 1.80
CA ALA A 58 3.73 -9.63 2.42
C ALA A 58 4.42 -10.54 1.40
N ARG A 59 3.71 -10.98 0.34
CA ARG A 59 4.32 -11.75 -0.76
C ARG A 59 5.23 -10.90 -1.64
N LEU A 60 4.83 -9.67 -1.99
CA LEU A 60 5.66 -8.72 -2.75
C LEU A 60 6.86 -8.20 -1.94
N HIS A 61 6.71 -8.07 -0.63
CA HIS A 61 7.74 -7.61 0.32
C HIS A 61 8.44 -8.74 1.08
N GLY A 62 8.17 -10.01 0.73
CA GLY A 62 8.74 -11.20 1.38
C GLY A 62 10.26 -11.32 1.29
N VAL A 63 10.92 -10.44 0.54
CA VAL A 63 12.39 -10.32 0.44
C VAL A 63 12.93 -9.11 1.24
N ALA A 64 12.09 -8.16 1.66
CA ALA A 64 12.58 -6.88 2.18
C ALA A 64 12.39 -6.66 3.69
N SER A 65 11.62 -7.47 4.43
CA SER A 65 11.45 -7.23 5.87
C SER A 65 10.93 -8.43 6.65
N ALA A 66 11.80 -9.42 6.92
CA ALA A 66 11.61 -10.32 8.06
C ALA A 66 11.41 -9.55 9.39
N ALA A 67 11.83 -8.27 9.46
CA ALA A 67 11.67 -7.42 10.64
C ALA A 67 10.34 -6.66 10.75
N SER A 68 9.64 -6.36 9.64
CA SER A 68 8.44 -5.48 9.68
C SER A 68 7.10 -6.25 9.67
N ALA A 69 7.11 -7.53 9.26
CA ALA A 69 5.93 -8.39 9.32
C ALA A 69 5.62 -8.86 10.75
N ALA A 70 6.66 -9.05 11.58
CA ALA A 70 6.51 -9.48 12.98
C ALA A 70 5.79 -8.43 13.84
N THR A 71 6.05 -7.13 13.61
CA THR A 71 5.43 -6.05 14.39
C THR A 71 4.00 -5.75 13.96
N ALA A 72 3.64 -5.99 12.70
CA ALA A 72 2.31 -5.69 12.19
C ALA A 72 1.24 -6.72 12.58
N LEU A 73 1.64 -7.94 12.99
CA LEU A 73 0.72 -9.03 13.33
C LEU A 73 0.59 -9.31 14.83
N GLY A 74 1.13 -8.46 15.71
CA GLY A 74 0.95 -8.59 17.16
C GLY A 74 1.52 -9.89 17.74
N TRP A 75 2.55 -10.46 17.13
CA TRP A 75 3.20 -11.65 17.67
C TRP A 75 4.14 -11.23 18.82
N PRO A 76 4.00 -11.82 20.01
CA PRO A 76 4.93 -11.56 21.10
C PRO A 76 6.31 -12.11 20.73
N THR A 77 7.33 -11.30 20.96
CA THR A 77 8.75 -11.67 20.89
C THR A 77 9.08 -12.78 21.89
#